data_AF-A0A7C9P0D3-F1
#
_entry.id   AF-A0A7C9P0D3-F1
#
_cell.length_a   1.000
_cell.length_b   1.000
_cell.length_c   1.000
_cell.angle_alpha   90.00
_cell.angle_beta   90.00
_cell.angle_gamma   90.00
#
_symmetry.space_group_name_H-M   'P 1'
#
loop_
_entity.id
_entity.type
_entity.pdbx_description
1 polymer ?
#
loop_
_entity_poly.entity_id
_entity_poly.type
_entity_poly.pdbx_seq_one_letter_code
_entity_poly.pdbx_strand_id
1 'polypeptide(L)'
;MHWFYAVWVEGTPVEEAVALLKGDPASGVPDRFEGCWGWVDEDDEGALLAGPIGDWTLLIGDWRPTEEDALVTLTRGGGRAFAVSWNEDGTSFLKYAAGGQVVTAFDLFSPAERHGADPAALDPFMDGLRFDIDDAEPAESFTSALTVIGRVTGRRLDREWLDAPHTTYSIPRPAAIAP
;
A
#
# COMPACT_ATOMS: atom_id res chain seq x y z
N MET A 1 7.09 -7.99 -13.22
CA MET A 1 6.44 -6.94 -12.43
C MET A 1 7.57 -6.01 -11.97
N HIS A 2 7.64 -4.80 -12.52
CA HIS A 2 8.77 -3.88 -12.30
C HIS A 2 8.57 -2.96 -11.08
N TRP A 3 7.37 -2.99 -10.50
CA TRP A 3 6.95 -2.16 -9.38
C TRP A 3 5.73 -2.79 -8.69
N PHE A 4 5.55 -2.50 -7.41
CA PHE A 4 4.42 -2.90 -6.59
C PHE A 4 4.14 -1.84 -5.54
N TYR A 5 2.93 -1.29 -5.56
CA TYR A 5 2.45 -0.34 -4.56
C TYR A 5 1.12 -0.82 -4.04
N ALA A 6 1.03 -0.99 -2.73
CA ALA A 6 -0.20 -1.44 -2.11
C ALA A 6 -0.45 -0.74 -0.78
N VAL A 7 -1.73 -0.51 -0.49
CA VAL A 7 -2.21 0.11 0.74
C VAL A 7 -3.30 -0.74 1.36
N TRP A 8 -3.20 -1.00 2.65
CA TRP A 8 -4.27 -1.58 3.46
C TRP A 8 -4.88 -0.49 4.33
N VAL A 9 -6.20 -0.39 4.38
CA VAL A 9 -6.92 0.58 5.22
C VAL A 9 -7.95 -0.15 6.08
N GLU A 10 -7.85 -0.01 7.40
CA GLU A 10 -8.73 -0.71 8.34
C GLU A 10 -10.11 -0.06 8.42
N GLY A 11 -11.17 -0.86 8.28
CA GLY A 11 -12.55 -0.41 8.53
C GLY A 11 -13.08 0.65 7.57
N THR A 12 -12.31 1.07 6.57
CA THR A 12 -12.74 2.01 5.53
C THR A 12 -13.23 1.23 4.31
N PRO A 13 -14.50 1.40 3.87
CA PRO A 13 -14.99 0.81 2.63
C PRO A 13 -14.18 1.23 1.39
N VAL A 14 -14.20 0.41 0.34
CA VAL A 14 -13.43 0.63 -0.88
C VAL A 14 -13.67 2.01 -1.48
N GLU A 15 -14.93 2.39 -1.69
CA GLU A 15 -15.32 3.64 -2.33
C GLU A 15 -14.92 4.86 -1.49
N GLU A 16 -14.97 4.73 -0.17
CA GLU A 16 -14.55 5.79 0.75
C GLU A 16 -13.02 5.94 0.72
N ALA A 17 -12.26 4.84 0.71
CA ALA A 17 -10.81 4.87 0.61
C ALA A 17 -10.36 5.51 -0.72
N VAL A 18 -11.03 5.16 -1.84
CA VAL A 18 -10.79 5.77 -3.16
C VAL A 18 -11.08 7.28 -3.12
N ALA A 19 -12.21 7.70 -2.54
CA ALA A 19 -12.57 9.11 -2.43
C ALA A 19 -11.56 9.92 -1.58
N LEU A 20 -11.09 9.36 -0.47
CA LEU A 20 -10.07 9.97 0.39
C LEU A 20 -8.74 10.17 -0.33
N LEU A 21 -8.43 9.29 -1.28
CA LEU A 21 -7.25 9.36 -2.15
C LEU A 21 -7.48 10.22 -3.40
N LYS A 22 -8.61 10.94 -3.47
CA LYS A 22 -9.03 11.80 -4.59
C LYS A 22 -9.30 11.03 -5.89
N GLY A 23 -9.48 9.71 -5.84
CA GLY A 23 -10.02 8.94 -6.96
C GLY A 23 -11.51 9.19 -7.17
N ASP A 24 -12.03 8.69 -8.28
CA ASP A 24 -13.47 8.76 -8.59
C ASP A 24 -14.17 7.44 -8.23
N PRO A 25 -14.97 7.36 -7.16
CA PRO A 25 -15.71 6.15 -6.82
C PRO A 25 -16.75 5.75 -7.87
N ALA A 26 -17.19 6.66 -8.74
CA ALA A 26 -18.14 6.38 -9.81
C ALA A 26 -17.48 5.72 -11.04
N SER A 27 -16.15 5.75 -11.13
CA SER A 27 -15.37 5.14 -12.22
C SER A 27 -15.22 3.62 -12.12
N GLY A 28 -15.70 3.02 -11.02
CA GLY A 28 -15.47 1.62 -10.68
C GLY A 28 -15.88 0.64 -11.78
N VAL A 29 -14.91 -0.14 -12.27
CA VAL A 29 -15.12 -1.21 -13.26
C VAL A 29 -14.57 -2.54 -12.75
N PRO A 30 -15.28 -3.67 -12.94
CA PRO A 30 -14.76 -4.98 -12.56
C PRO A 30 -13.47 -5.32 -13.30
N ASP A 31 -12.45 -5.78 -12.57
CA ASP A 31 -11.13 -6.11 -13.10
C ASP A 31 -10.44 -7.20 -12.25
N ARG A 32 -9.22 -7.58 -12.61
CA ARG A 32 -8.38 -8.55 -11.89
C ARG A 32 -6.96 -8.02 -11.74
N PHE A 33 -6.22 -8.57 -10.78
CA PHE A 33 -4.81 -8.23 -10.58
C PHE A 33 -3.95 -8.43 -11.82
N GLU A 34 -4.22 -9.44 -12.67
CA GLU A 34 -3.47 -9.61 -13.93
C GLU A 34 -3.84 -8.57 -15.00
N GLY A 35 -5.06 -8.02 -14.95
CA GLY A 35 -5.61 -7.09 -15.95
C GLY A 35 -5.44 -5.61 -15.61
N CYS A 36 -5.31 -5.26 -14.33
CA CYS A 36 -5.28 -3.88 -13.86
C CYS A 36 -4.07 -3.08 -14.35
N TRP A 37 -3.00 -3.76 -14.78
CA TRP A 37 -1.82 -3.13 -15.37
C TRP A 37 -2.06 -2.54 -16.76
N GLY A 38 -3.16 -2.92 -17.43
CA GLY A 38 -3.52 -2.40 -18.76
C GLY A 38 -4.07 -0.97 -18.75
N TRP A 39 -4.33 -0.38 -17.57
CA TRP A 39 -4.76 1.00 -17.42
C TRP A 39 -3.60 1.99 -17.28
N VAL A 40 -2.36 1.50 -17.25
CA VAL A 40 -1.16 2.32 -17.21
C VAL A 40 -0.70 2.61 -18.64
N ASP A 41 -1.60 3.13 -19.47
CA ASP A 41 -1.26 3.73 -20.77
C ASP A 41 -1.02 5.24 -20.60
N GLU A 42 -0.23 5.82 -21.50
CA GLU A 42 0.47 7.11 -21.42
C GLU A 42 -0.39 8.38 -21.20
N ASP A 43 -1.71 8.27 -21.07
CA ASP A 43 -2.67 9.38 -20.99
C ASP A 43 -3.20 9.61 -19.54
N ASP A 44 -2.46 10.42 -18.78
CA ASP A 44 -2.91 11.34 -17.71
C ASP A 44 -3.72 10.85 -16.48
N GLU A 45 -4.10 9.59 -16.33
CA GLU A 45 -4.79 9.05 -15.13
C GLU A 45 -4.13 7.78 -14.57
N GLY A 46 -4.00 7.69 -13.24
CA GLY A 46 -3.54 6.47 -12.56
C GLY A 46 -4.72 5.54 -12.25
N ALA A 47 -4.45 4.28 -11.91
CA ALA A 47 -5.47 3.30 -11.57
C ALA A 47 -5.19 2.63 -10.22
N LEU A 48 -6.26 2.28 -9.51
CA LEU A 48 -6.22 1.43 -8.31
C LEU A 48 -7.17 0.25 -8.45
N LEU A 49 -6.61 -0.95 -8.39
CA LEU A 49 -7.38 -2.15 -8.12
C LEU A 49 -7.69 -2.20 -6.62
N ALA A 50 -8.97 -2.25 -6.28
CA ALA A 50 -9.43 -2.17 -4.91
C ALA A 50 -10.42 -3.28 -4.57
N GLY A 51 -10.27 -3.83 -3.37
CA GLY A 51 -11.15 -4.87 -2.86
C GLY A 51 -10.99 -5.12 -1.37
N PRO A 52 -11.98 -5.76 -0.73
CA PRO A 52 -11.89 -6.13 0.67
C PRO A 52 -10.86 -7.26 0.89
N ILE A 53 -10.19 -7.25 2.04
CA ILE A 53 -9.31 -8.31 2.54
C ILE A 53 -9.47 -8.46 4.06
N GLY A 54 -10.42 -9.31 4.47
CA GLY A 54 -10.83 -9.37 5.88
C GLY A 54 -11.51 -8.06 6.31
N ASP A 55 -11.10 -7.50 7.45
CA ASP A 55 -11.63 -6.23 7.98
C ASP A 55 -10.93 -4.98 7.37
N TRP A 56 -10.14 -5.19 6.32
CA TRP A 56 -9.35 -4.16 5.66
C TRP A 56 -9.78 -4.01 4.20
N THR A 57 -9.57 -2.82 3.66
CA THR A 57 -9.59 -2.56 2.22
C THR A 57 -8.16 -2.61 1.70
N LEU A 58 -7.93 -3.33 0.61
CA LEU A 58 -6.65 -3.36 -0.10
C LEU A 58 -6.77 -2.61 -1.42
N LEU A 59 -5.83 -1.70 -1.64
CA LEU A 59 -5.65 -0.92 -2.86
C LEU A 59 -4.29 -1.30 -3.46
N ILE A 60 -4.23 -1.64 -4.75
CA ILE A 60 -2.99 -1.92 -5.47
C ILE A 60 -2.97 -1.10 -6.76
N GLY A 61 -1.85 -0.46 -7.08
CA GLY A 61 -1.70 0.23 -8.35
C GLY A 61 -0.73 1.40 -8.25
N ASP A 62 -1.26 2.62 -8.35
CA ASP A 62 -0.48 3.85 -8.30
C ASP A 62 0.36 3.98 -7.00
N TRP A 63 1.50 4.68 -7.08
CA TRP A 63 2.41 4.90 -5.95
C TRP A 63 1.91 5.96 -4.95
N ARG A 64 1.13 6.94 -5.40
CA ARG A 64 0.70 8.10 -4.59
C ARG A 64 -0.04 7.71 -3.31
N PRO A 65 -0.92 6.69 -3.28
CA PRO A 65 -1.52 6.21 -2.04
C PRO A 65 -0.51 5.69 -0.99
N THR A 66 0.70 5.32 -1.40
CA THR A 66 1.76 4.88 -0.50
C THR A 66 2.53 6.02 0.17
N GLU A 67 2.20 7.27 -0.16
CA GLU A 67 2.78 8.45 0.48
C GLU A 67 2.26 8.66 1.90
N GLU A 68 3.09 9.25 2.75
CA GLU A 68 2.75 9.44 4.17
C GLU A 68 1.54 10.35 4.36
N ASP A 69 1.41 11.41 3.56
CA ASP A 69 0.25 12.31 3.58
C ASP A 69 -1.06 11.58 3.21
N ALA A 70 -0.97 10.60 2.31
CA ALA A 70 -2.11 9.77 1.93
C ALA A 70 -2.51 8.85 3.11
N LEU A 71 -1.54 8.18 3.74
CA LEU A 71 -1.77 7.33 4.90
C LEU A 71 -2.32 8.10 6.11
N VAL A 72 -1.78 9.30 6.37
CA VAL A 72 -2.32 10.21 7.38
C VAL A 72 -3.76 10.56 7.05
N THR A 73 -4.07 10.90 5.80
CA THR A 73 -5.44 11.25 5.38
C THR A 73 -6.40 10.08 5.58
N LEU A 74 -6.01 8.86 5.17
CA LEU A 74 -6.79 7.63 5.32
C LEU A 74 -7.07 7.28 6.78
N THR A 75 -6.15 7.62 7.69
CA THR A 75 -6.26 7.23 9.11
C THR A 75 -6.81 8.32 10.03
N ARG A 76 -7.10 9.53 9.52
CA ARG A 76 -7.65 10.66 10.30
C ARG A 76 -8.95 10.34 11.02
N GLY A 77 -9.75 9.41 10.50
CA GLY A 77 -10.99 8.93 11.13
C GLY A 77 -10.78 8.02 12.34
N GLY A 78 -9.54 7.71 12.72
CA GLY A 78 -9.21 6.84 13.86
C GLY A 78 -8.82 5.41 13.48
N GLY A 79 -8.78 5.07 12.19
CA GLY A 79 -8.35 3.76 11.68
C GLY A 79 -6.83 3.62 11.56
N ARG A 80 -6.41 2.48 11.00
CA ARG A 80 -5.01 2.13 10.70
C ARG A 80 -4.80 1.95 9.21
N ALA A 81 -3.58 2.20 8.74
CA ALA A 81 -3.20 1.91 7.38
C ALA A 81 -1.75 1.43 7.26
N PHE A 82 -1.52 0.51 6.32
CA PHE A 82 -0.18 0.11 5.87
C PHE A 82 0.03 0.52 4.43
N ALA A 83 1.24 0.91 4.08
CA ALA A 83 1.69 0.91 2.69
C ALA A 83 2.95 0.09 2.52
N VAL A 84 3.02 -0.62 1.40
CA VAL A 84 4.28 -1.18 0.89
C VAL A 84 4.53 -0.62 -0.50
N SER A 85 5.76 -0.18 -0.74
CA SER A 85 6.21 0.36 -2.02
C SER A 85 7.47 -0.37 -2.43
N TRP A 86 7.51 -0.86 -3.66
CA TRP A 86 8.70 -1.46 -4.26
C TRP A 86 8.79 -1.08 -5.74
N ASN A 87 9.96 -0.66 -6.22
CA ASN A 87 10.25 -0.52 -7.64
C ASN A 87 11.74 -0.76 -7.94
N GLU A 88 12.06 -0.94 -9.23
CA GLU A 88 13.43 -1.15 -9.69
C GLU A 88 14.34 0.08 -9.56
N ASP A 89 13.75 1.28 -9.42
CA ASP A 89 14.47 2.54 -9.24
C ASP A 89 14.94 2.77 -7.79
N GLY A 90 14.69 1.82 -6.88
CA GLY A 90 15.19 1.83 -5.50
C GLY A 90 14.22 2.36 -4.46
N THR A 91 12.93 2.52 -4.78
CA THR A 91 11.89 2.73 -3.75
C THR A 91 11.57 1.40 -3.10
N SER A 92 11.75 1.30 -1.78
CA SER A 92 11.51 0.08 -1.02
C SER A 92 11.04 0.41 0.39
N PHE A 93 9.78 0.78 0.60
CA PHE A 93 9.31 1.22 1.93
C PHE A 93 8.21 0.32 2.49
N LEU A 94 8.26 0.12 3.82
CA LEU A 94 7.09 -0.24 4.63
C LEU A 94 6.72 0.93 5.51
N LYS A 95 5.46 1.36 5.45
CA LYS A 95 4.92 2.46 6.24
C LYS A 95 3.67 2.00 6.99
N TYR A 96 3.54 2.45 8.22
CA TYR A 96 2.39 2.20 9.10
C TYR A 96 1.91 3.51 9.70
N ALA A 97 0.62 3.81 9.52
CA ALA A 97 -0.04 4.97 10.06
C ALA A 97 -1.26 4.56 10.90
N ALA A 98 -1.58 5.37 11.91
CA ALA A 98 -2.77 5.20 12.73
C ALA A 98 -3.22 6.56 13.26
N GLY A 99 -4.55 6.78 13.31
CA GLY A 99 -5.11 7.99 13.91
C GLY A 99 -4.62 9.31 13.30
N GLY A 100 -4.28 9.33 12.01
CA GLY A 100 -3.80 10.53 11.32
C GLY A 100 -2.32 10.84 11.57
N GLN A 101 -1.52 9.86 12.00
CA GLN A 101 -0.08 10.02 12.18
C GLN A 101 0.68 8.82 11.60
N VAL A 102 1.87 9.08 11.05
CA VAL A 102 2.82 8.02 10.73
C VAL A 102 3.38 7.48 12.04
N VAL A 103 3.13 6.20 12.31
CA VAL A 103 3.58 5.51 13.52
C VAL A 103 5.01 5.01 13.30
N THR A 104 5.24 4.28 12.22
CA THR A 104 6.59 3.90 11.80
C THR A 104 6.69 3.79 10.28
N ALA A 105 7.83 4.16 9.74
CA ALA A 105 8.19 3.99 8.35
C ALA A 105 9.67 3.68 8.25
N PHE A 106 10.06 2.78 7.35
CA PHE A 106 11.45 2.43 7.08
C PHE A 106 11.63 1.85 5.68
N ASP A 107 12.86 1.93 5.19
CA ASP A 107 13.26 1.23 3.97
C ASP A 107 13.43 -0.28 4.25
N LEU A 108 12.92 -1.14 3.37
CA LEU A 108 12.96 -2.60 3.51
C LEU A 108 14.38 -3.17 3.57
N PHE A 109 15.35 -2.47 2.98
CA PHE A 109 16.77 -2.81 2.96
C PHE A 109 17.56 -2.09 4.05
N SER A 110 16.99 -1.07 4.69
CA SER A 110 17.59 -0.37 5.85
C SER A 110 16.60 -0.27 7.02
N PRO A 111 16.11 -1.40 7.58
CA PRO A 111 15.07 -1.39 8.60
C PRO A 111 15.53 -0.79 9.93
N ALA A 112 16.82 -0.51 10.13
CA ALA A 112 17.32 0.20 11.29
C ALA A 112 17.08 1.73 11.20
N GLU A 113 16.96 2.25 9.98
CA GLU A 113 16.70 3.67 9.71
C GLU A 113 15.19 3.90 9.63
N ARG A 114 14.57 4.15 10.79
CA ARG A 114 13.12 4.30 10.93
C ARG A 114 12.74 5.63 11.56
N HIS A 115 11.58 6.12 11.16
CA HIS A 115 10.97 7.33 11.71
C HIS A 115 9.47 7.16 11.94
N GLY A 116 8.87 8.08 12.68
CA GLY A 116 7.46 8.07 13.04
C GLY A 116 7.24 8.30 14.53
N ALA A 117 5.98 8.31 14.96
CA ALA A 117 5.61 8.53 16.36
C ALA A 117 6.03 7.40 17.32
N ASP A 118 6.10 6.17 16.82
CA ASP A 118 6.62 5.00 17.53
C ASP A 118 7.37 4.07 16.55
N PRO A 119 8.67 4.33 16.31
CA PRO A 119 9.50 3.54 15.38
C PRO A 119 9.62 2.04 15.71
N ALA A 120 9.31 1.64 16.94
CA ALA A 120 9.40 0.25 17.40
C ALA A 120 8.05 -0.50 17.31
N ALA A 121 6.97 0.17 16.89
CA ALA A 121 5.62 -0.39 16.92
C ALA A 121 5.45 -1.73 16.17
N LEU A 122 6.29 -2.00 15.16
CA LEU A 122 6.24 -3.23 14.37
C LEU A 122 7.19 -4.34 14.84
N ASP A 123 8.06 -4.09 15.82
CA ASP A 123 9.06 -5.06 16.28
C ASP A 123 8.46 -6.44 16.65
N PRO A 124 7.33 -6.53 17.40
CA PRO A 124 6.74 -7.83 17.72
C PRO A 124 6.29 -8.62 16.48
N PHE A 125 5.97 -7.92 15.39
CA PHE A 125 5.53 -8.54 14.13
C PHE A 125 6.69 -8.85 13.20
N MET A 126 7.88 -8.28 13.45
CA MET A 126 9.10 -8.53 12.69
C MET A 126 9.89 -9.72 13.21
N ASP A 127 9.56 -10.25 14.39
CA ASP A 127 10.28 -11.37 15.00
C ASP A 127 10.38 -12.60 14.06
N GLY A 128 11.60 -13.11 13.92
CA GLY A 128 11.94 -14.24 13.05
C GLY A 128 11.89 -13.96 11.54
N LEU A 129 11.76 -12.69 11.12
CA LEU A 129 11.80 -12.29 9.70
C LEU A 129 13.16 -11.70 9.35
N ARG A 130 13.56 -11.84 8.08
CA ARG A 130 14.80 -11.28 7.55
C ARG A 130 14.48 -10.04 6.73
N PHE A 131 15.11 -8.96 7.11
CA PHE A 131 15.17 -7.68 6.39
C PHE A 131 16.65 -7.35 6.19
N ASP A 132 16.96 -6.29 5.44
CA ASP A 132 18.33 -5.90 5.03
C ASP A 132 18.86 -6.73 3.85
N ILE A 133 19.47 -6.08 2.85
CA ILE A 133 20.04 -6.75 1.67
C ILE A 133 21.34 -7.50 1.98
N ASP A 134 22.09 -7.04 2.98
CA ASP A 134 23.31 -7.73 3.42
C ASP A 134 22.95 -9.04 4.13
N ASP A 135 21.80 -9.06 4.80
CA ASP A 135 21.28 -10.20 5.53
C ASP A 135 20.18 -10.97 4.80
N ALA A 136 19.66 -10.52 3.64
CA ALA A 136 18.54 -11.13 2.91
C ALA A 136 18.51 -10.77 1.42
N GLU A 137 17.91 -11.62 0.59
CA GLU A 137 17.65 -11.26 -0.81
C GLU A 137 16.53 -10.19 -0.89
N PRO A 138 16.51 -9.30 -1.91
CA PRO A 138 15.47 -8.27 -2.02
C PRO A 138 14.03 -8.82 -1.98
N ALA A 139 13.82 -9.98 -2.59
CA ALA A 139 12.54 -10.69 -2.59
C ALA A 139 12.16 -11.22 -1.19
N GLU A 140 13.14 -11.57 -0.36
CA GLU A 140 12.93 -12.02 1.01
C GLU A 140 12.50 -10.85 1.90
N SER A 141 13.16 -9.69 1.82
CA SER A 141 12.76 -8.47 2.54
C SER A 141 11.34 -8.01 2.18
N PHE A 142 10.98 -8.08 0.89
CA PHE A 142 9.62 -7.79 0.44
C PHE A 142 8.59 -8.81 0.98
N THR A 143 8.94 -10.10 0.98
CA THR A 143 8.10 -11.15 1.58
C THR A 143 7.93 -10.96 3.09
N SER A 144 8.99 -10.54 3.78
CA SER A 144 8.96 -10.18 5.20
C SER A 144 8.02 -9.00 5.46
N ALA A 145 8.04 -7.96 4.63
CA ALA A 145 7.11 -6.83 4.74
C ALA A 145 5.64 -7.27 4.61
N LEU A 146 5.31 -8.06 3.58
CA LEU A 146 3.97 -8.63 3.42
C LEU A 146 3.59 -9.55 4.58
N THR A 147 4.56 -10.25 5.17
CA THR A 147 4.33 -11.09 6.35
C THR A 147 4.02 -10.26 7.58
N VAL A 148 4.72 -9.15 7.82
CA VAL A 148 4.40 -8.19 8.90
C VAL A 148 2.97 -7.69 8.76
N ILE A 149 2.61 -7.20 7.57
CA ILE A 149 1.25 -6.72 7.29
C ILE A 149 0.24 -7.83 7.58
N GLY A 150 0.43 -9.03 7.05
CA GLY A 150 -0.47 -10.16 7.28
C GLY A 150 -0.58 -10.59 8.75
N ARG A 151 0.47 -10.41 9.56
CA ARG A 151 0.42 -10.65 11.01
C ARG A 151 -0.42 -9.59 11.73
N VAL A 152 -0.35 -8.32 11.31
CA VAL A 152 -1.11 -7.22 11.93
C VAL A 152 -2.57 -7.21 11.49
N THR A 153 -2.84 -7.43 10.21
CA THR A 153 -4.20 -7.43 9.65
C THR A 153 -4.97 -8.71 9.98
N GLY A 154 -4.28 -9.77 10.41
CA GLY A 154 -4.86 -11.10 10.61
C GLY A 154 -5.16 -11.86 9.29
N ARG A 155 -4.91 -11.25 8.13
CA ARG A 155 -5.12 -11.83 6.81
C ARG A 155 -3.94 -11.53 5.89
N ARG A 156 -3.26 -12.59 5.44
CA ARG A 156 -2.21 -12.48 4.43
C ARG A 156 -2.82 -12.24 3.04
N LEU A 157 -2.15 -11.42 2.23
CA LEU A 157 -2.37 -11.38 0.79
C LEU A 157 -1.99 -12.75 0.22
N ASP A 158 -2.91 -13.37 -0.49
CA ASP A 158 -2.74 -14.71 -1.05
C ASP A 158 -3.29 -14.82 -2.46
N ARG A 159 -3.12 -16.00 -3.04
CA ARG A 159 -3.52 -16.28 -4.42
C ARG A 159 -5.04 -16.21 -4.61
N GLU A 160 -5.82 -16.53 -3.59
CA GLU A 160 -7.28 -16.42 -3.66
C GLU A 160 -7.69 -14.96 -3.89
N TRP A 161 -7.10 -14.02 -3.15
CA TRP A 161 -7.35 -12.60 -3.38
C TRP A 161 -6.85 -12.16 -4.77
N LEU A 162 -5.64 -12.55 -5.18
CA LEU A 162 -5.08 -12.13 -6.47
C LEU A 162 -5.87 -12.65 -7.68
N ASP A 163 -6.43 -13.86 -7.59
CA ASP A 163 -7.19 -14.51 -8.67
C ASP A 163 -8.68 -14.05 -8.69
N ALA A 164 -9.16 -13.43 -7.61
CA ALA A 164 -10.54 -12.96 -7.50
C ALA A 164 -10.78 -11.67 -8.32
N PRO A 165 -12.01 -11.46 -8.84
CA PRO A 165 -12.39 -10.19 -9.42
C PRO A 165 -12.53 -9.11 -8.35
N HIS A 166 -11.96 -7.95 -8.63
CA HIS A 166 -12.02 -6.73 -7.82
C HIS A 166 -12.55 -5.57 -8.65
N THR A 167 -12.45 -4.33 -8.15
CA THR A 167 -12.87 -3.14 -8.89
C THR A 167 -11.69 -2.21 -9.11
N THR A 168 -11.44 -1.81 -10.35
CA THR A 168 -10.47 -0.78 -10.69
C THR A 168 -11.14 0.59 -10.68
N TYR A 169 -10.48 1.58 -10.10
CA TYR A 169 -10.91 2.98 -10.04
C TYR A 169 -9.85 3.90 -10.64
N SER A 170 -10.28 5.00 -11.27
CA SER A 170 -9.38 6.04 -11.74
C SER A 170 -8.94 6.97 -10.60
N ILE A 171 -7.67 7.40 -10.66
CA ILE A 171 -7.11 8.47 -9.84
C ILE A 171 -6.57 9.56 -10.77
N PRO A 172 -7.13 10.79 -10.71
CA PRO A 172 -6.67 11.90 -11.53
C PRO A 172 -5.23 12.29 -11.19
N ARG A 173 -4.42 12.64 -12.19
CA ARG A 173 -3.12 13.27 -11.95
C ARG A 173 -3.32 14.63 -11.27
N PRO A 174 -2.50 15.01 -10.28
CA PRO A 174 -2.48 16.40 -9.83
C PRO A 174 -2.15 17.30 -11.03
N ALA A 175 -2.91 18.38 -11.21
CA ALA A 175 -2.65 19.35 -12.28
C ALA A 175 -1.18 19.76 -12.27
N ALA A 176 -0.51 19.71 -13.42
CA ALA A 176 0.86 20.17 -13.55
C ALA A 176 0.95 21.59 -12.97
N ILE A 177 1.83 21.79 -11.99
CA ILE A 177 2.17 23.13 -11.53
C ILE A 177 2.86 23.77 -12.74
N ALA A 178 2.18 24.73 -13.38
CA ALA A 178 2.76 25.49 -14.47
C ALA A 178 4.07 26.15 -13.98
N PRO A 179 5.14 26.16 -14.80
CA PRO A 179 6.46 26.63 -14.40
C PRO A 179 6.48 28.11 -13.98
#